data_AF-A0A6F9L5L3-F1
#
_entry.id   AF-A0A6F9L5L3-F1
#
_cell.length_a   1.000
_cell.length_b   1.000
_cell.length_c   1.000
_cell.angle_alpha   90.00
_cell.angle_beta   90.00
_cell.angle_gamma   90.00
#
_symmetry.space_group_name_H-M   'P 1'
#
loop_
_entity.id
_entity.type
_entity.pdbx_description
1 polymer ?
#
loop_
_entity_poly.entity_id
_entity_poly.type
_entity_poly.pdbx_seq_one_letter_code
_entity_poly.pdbx_strand_id
1 'polypeptide(L)'
;KDDYKFILFSYGVSGHWAFKSFLKYCELDDFVLYQNNYSYYKEYKNFNKKNYYVEIAWYQSMQPKYKHISKILNKNKPVVILTRDPISRLKTMVNHGSYKIEELGKNELKNFYINEDIFENLDRIRYTDKNGHNANLKKPDLSSIYFIVNEELSFSYFSNINLIKNKNILYVDTKSISKDNAFATIKTLAKELNFKEPNDNDEYKFKQKFWNELYYLLPYRFIVNNDILIIVSDENKVFLDNDKYYKEIKDDLIDIKKELVNTKSKLFDKISINIENKNWTIIKDDKALINDLREYFEKFMIILEKKANERLENMVKEEDVLNYLKEHQDLGKKIKNILDYELQHIKEHRPDIINSWEYYKKFLEFFKE
;
A
#
# COMPACT_ATOMS: atom_id res chain seq x y z
N LYS A 1 -11.21 -16.76 -24.17
CA LYS A 1 -10.52 -15.45 -24.13
C LYS A 1 -9.96 -15.34 -22.74
N ASP A 2 -8.71 -15.76 -22.56
CA ASP A 2 -8.07 -16.00 -21.26
C ASP A 2 -6.57 -15.80 -21.42
N ASP A 3 -6.23 -14.63 -21.94
CA ASP A 3 -4.88 -14.29 -22.41
C ASP A 3 -4.07 -13.60 -21.32
N TYR A 4 -4.53 -13.65 -20.06
CA TYR A 4 -3.76 -13.17 -18.94
C TYR A 4 -2.44 -13.95 -18.83
N LYS A 5 -1.41 -13.26 -18.36
CA LYS A 5 -0.06 -13.81 -18.25
C LYS A 5 0.07 -14.72 -17.04
N PHE A 6 -0.41 -14.28 -15.89
CA PHE A 6 -0.35 -15.01 -14.62
C PHE A 6 -1.51 -14.59 -13.68
N ILE A 7 -1.64 -15.31 -12.57
CA ILE A 7 -2.53 -14.96 -11.46
C ILE A 7 -1.68 -14.45 -10.31
N LEU A 8 -2.04 -13.31 -9.73
CA LEU A 8 -1.40 -12.75 -8.54
C LEU A 8 -2.29 -12.95 -7.32
N PHE A 9 -1.75 -13.59 -6.29
CA PHE A 9 -2.33 -13.58 -4.94
C PHE A 9 -1.69 -12.45 -4.12
N SER A 10 -2.44 -11.38 -3.92
CA SER A 10 -2.03 -10.21 -3.15
C SER A 10 -2.61 -10.30 -1.74
N TYR A 11 -1.87 -11.01 -0.88
CA TYR A 11 -2.17 -11.03 0.55
C TYR A 11 -1.91 -9.64 1.15
N GLY A 12 -2.81 -9.21 2.04
CA GLY A 12 -2.73 -7.91 2.71
C GLY A 12 -1.36 -7.71 3.36
N VAL A 13 -0.85 -6.48 3.27
CA VAL A 13 0.45 -6.03 3.81
C VAL A 13 1.69 -6.86 3.41
N SER A 14 1.64 -7.61 2.31
CA SER A 14 2.77 -8.33 1.70
C SER A 14 3.40 -7.58 0.50
N GLY A 15 3.44 -6.23 0.55
CA GLY A 15 4.06 -5.42 -0.52
C GLY A 15 3.28 -5.35 -1.84
N HIS A 16 2.02 -5.79 -1.85
CA HIS A 16 1.23 -5.86 -3.08
C HIS A 16 1.08 -4.52 -3.78
N TRP A 17 0.91 -3.39 -3.06
CA TRP A 17 0.77 -2.09 -3.73
C TRP A 17 2.02 -1.73 -4.54
N ALA A 18 3.21 -1.87 -3.95
CA ALA A 18 4.46 -1.64 -4.66
C ALA A 18 4.61 -2.60 -5.86
N PHE A 19 4.35 -3.89 -5.66
CA PHE A 19 4.43 -4.89 -6.72
C PHE A 19 3.51 -4.56 -7.90
N LYS A 20 2.25 -4.19 -7.64
CA LYS A 20 1.30 -3.76 -8.67
C LYS A 20 1.78 -2.52 -9.43
N SER A 21 2.31 -1.52 -8.72
CA SER A 21 2.87 -0.32 -9.34
C SER A 21 4.04 -0.66 -10.27
N PHE A 22 4.92 -1.56 -9.85
CA PHE A 22 6.03 -2.04 -10.66
C PHE A 22 5.58 -2.77 -11.93
N LEU A 23 4.54 -3.61 -11.83
CA LEU A 23 3.92 -4.25 -13.00
C LEU A 23 3.28 -3.21 -13.94
N LYS A 24 2.64 -2.17 -13.41
CA LYS A 24 2.08 -1.06 -14.20
C LYS A 24 3.17 -0.29 -14.95
N TYR A 25 4.34 -0.07 -14.35
CA TYR A 25 5.50 0.52 -15.04
C TYR A 25 6.02 -0.36 -16.18
N CYS A 26 5.72 -1.66 -16.13
CA CYS A 26 6.01 -2.63 -17.19
C CYS A 26 4.83 -2.80 -18.18
N GLU A 27 3.93 -1.81 -18.27
CA GLU A 27 2.78 -1.80 -19.19
C GLU A 27 1.86 -3.02 -19.02
N LEU A 28 1.77 -3.53 -17.80
CA LEU A 28 0.89 -4.64 -17.47
C LEU A 28 -0.36 -4.13 -16.76
N ASP A 29 -1.51 -4.33 -17.39
CA ASP A 29 -2.81 -4.06 -16.78
C ASP A 29 -3.19 -5.16 -15.77
N ASP A 30 -4.11 -4.83 -14.86
CA ASP A 30 -4.67 -5.78 -13.91
C ASP A 30 -6.19 -5.94 -14.07
N PHE A 31 -6.68 -7.12 -13.71
CA PHE A 31 -8.08 -7.35 -13.44
C PHE A 31 -8.25 -8.00 -12.07
N VAL A 32 -8.86 -7.27 -11.13
CA VAL A 32 -9.23 -7.80 -9.82
C VAL A 32 -10.40 -8.74 -9.98
N LEU A 33 -10.13 -10.04 -10.00
CA LEU A 33 -11.17 -11.07 -10.13
C LEU A 33 -11.91 -11.29 -8.82
N TYR A 34 -11.23 -11.03 -7.71
CA TYR A 34 -11.77 -11.25 -6.38
C TYR A 34 -11.15 -10.30 -5.36
N GLN A 35 -11.97 -9.72 -4.47
CA GLN A 35 -11.52 -8.85 -3.37
C GLN A 35 -12.50 -8.89 -2.18
N ASN A 36 -12.02 -8.95 -0.93
CA ASN A 36 -12.84 -8.79 0.29
C ASN A 36 -14.16 -9.59 0.30
N ASN A 37 -14.12 -10.84 -0.13
CA ASN A 37 -15.28 -11.74 -0.26
C ASN A 37 -16.23 -11.50 -1.47
N TYR A 38 -15.91 -10.56 -2.34
CA TYR A 38 -16.65 -10.27 -3.57
C TYR A 38 -15.93 -10.82 -4.80
N SER A 39 -16.69 -11.38 -5.75
CA SER A 39 -16.16 -11.89 -7.02
C SER A 39 -16.66 -11.04 -8.19
N TYR A 40 -15.71 -10.59 -9.00
CA TYR A 40 -15.94 -9.80 -10.22
C TYR A 40 -15.95 -10.68 -11.49
N TYR A 41 -16.38 -11.94 -11.35
CA TYR A 41 -16.36 -12.89 -12.47
C TYR A 41 -17.28 -12.49 -13.63
N LYS A 42 -18.37 -11.74 -13.36
CA LYS A 42 -19.28 -11.28 -14.41
C LYS A 42 -18.60 -10.21 -15.27
N GLU A 43 -17.93 -9.27 -14.62
CA GLU A 43 -17.17 -8.18 -15.19
C GLU A 43 -15.98 -8.72 -15.98
N TYR A 44 -15.32 -9.78 -15.48
CA TYR A 44 -14.23 -10.47 -16.17
C TYR A 44 -14.63 -10.93 -17.57
N LYS A 45 -15.86 -11.41 -17.76
CA LYS A 45 -16.33 -11.89 -19.08
C LYS A 45 -16.33 -10.79 -20.15
N ASN A 46 -16.47 -9.54 -19.74
CA ASN A 46 -16.50 -8.38 -20.63
C ASN A 46 -15.14 -7.67 -20.70
N PHE A 47 -14.15 -8.11 -19.92
CA PHE A 47 -12.82 -7.52 -19.90
C PHE A 47 -12.08 -7.79 -21.22
N ASN A 48 -11.58 -6.74 -21.86
CA ASN A 48 -11.05 -6.80 -23.22
C ASN A 48 -9.64 -6.25 -23.39
N LYS A 49 -8.92 -5.96 -22.30
CA LYS A 49 -7.53 -5.51 -22.38
C LYS A 49 -6.59 -6.64 -22.81
N LYS A 50 -5.48 -6.26 -23.44
CA LYS A 50 -4.35 -7.15 -23.76
C LYS A 50 -3.26 -6.93 -22.72
N ASN A 51 -2.35 -7.90 -22.56
CA ASN A 51 -1.22 -7.81 -21.62
C ASN A 51 -1.66 -7.47 -20.19
N TYR A 52 -2.36 -8.41 -19.56
CA TYR A 52 -2.82 -8.23 -18.19
C TYR A 52 -2.54 -9.46 -17.32
N TYR A 53 -2.63 -9.28 -16.02
CA TYR A 53 -2.70 -10.36 -15.04
C TYR A 53 -4.03 -10.34 -14.30
N VAL A 54 -4.38 -11.48 -13.72
CA VAL A 54 -5.57 -11.60 -12.86
C VAL A 54 -5.14 -11.50 -11.41
N GLU A 55 -5.83 -10.69 -10.61
CA GLU A 55 -5.55 -10.54 -9.18
C GLU A 55 -6.63 -11.21 -8.32
N ILE A 56 -6.17 -11.89 -7.26
CA ILE A 56 -6.96 -12.34 -6.12
C ILE A 56 -6.47 -11.55 -4.90
N ALA A 57 -7.24 -10.53 -4.52
CA ALA A 57 -6.84 -9.51 -3.56
C ALA A 57 -7.47 -9.69 -2.18
N TRP A 58 -6.71 -9.38 -1.12
CA TRP A 58 -7.21 -9.12 0.24
C TRP A 58 -8.25 -10.13 0.72
N TYR A 59 -7.80 -11.36 0.92
CA TYR A 59 -8.74 -12.45 0.96
C TYR A 59 -8.61 -13.41 2.13
N GLN A 60 -9.74 -13.69 2.78
CA GLN A 60 -9.85 -14.61 3.91
C GLN A 60 -9.76 -16.10 3.52
N SER A 61 -10.71 -16.73 2.79
CA SER A 61 -10.62 -18.16 2.41
C SER A 61 -11.48 -18.60 1.20
N MET A 62 -10.88 -19.30 0.20
CA MET A 62 -11.41 -19.43 -1.20
C MET A 62 -12.59 -20.38 -1.30
N GLN A 63 -12.71 -21.24 -0.28
CA GLN A 63 -13.59 -22.39 -0.26
C GLN A 63 -15.03 -22.06 -0.69
N PRO A 64 -15.72 -21.05 -0.13
CA PRO A 64 -17.14 -20.85 -0.43
C PRO A 64 -17.40 -20.35 -1.86
N LYS A 65 -16.41 -19.72 -2.49
CA LYS A 65 -16.55 -19.05 -3.80
C LYS A 65 -15.72 -19.67 -4.91
N TYR A 66 -14.85 -20.62 -4.59
CA TYR A 66 -13.92 -21.24 -5.52
C TYR A 66 -14.62 -21.75 -6.80
N LYS A 67 -15.81 -22.36 -6.68
CA LYS A 67 -16.59 -22.84 -7.83
C LYS A 67 -16.87 -21.78 -8.89
N HIS A 68 -16.93 -20.49 -8.52
CA HIS A 68 -17.22 -19.39 -9.45
C HIS A 68 -16.00 -18.97 -10.27
N ILE A 69 -14.80 -19.13 -9.72
CA ILE A 69 -13.55 -18.62 -10.30
C ILE A 69 -12.54 -19.73 -10.66
N SER A 70 -12.83 -20.98 -10.30
CA SER A 70 -11.98 -22.15 -10.56
C SER A 70 -11.66 -22.36 -12.04
N LYS A 71 -12.56 -21.98 -12.95
CA LYS A 71 -12.34 -22.03 -14.40
C LYS A 71 -11.17 -21.15 -14.86
N ILE A 72 -10.91 -20.06 -14.14
CA ILE A 72 -9.77 -19.18 -14.39
C ILE A 72 -8.56 -19.74 -13.65
N LEU A 73 -8.70 -20.01 -12.34
CA LEU A 73 -7.57 -20.42 -11.50
C LEU A 73 -6.89 -21.72 -11.94
N ASN A 74 -7.64 -22.67 -12.49
CA ASN A 74 -7.10 -23.98 -12.89
C ASN A 74 -6.52 -24.03 -14.30
N LYS A 75 -6.44 -22.90 -15.01
CA LYS A 75 -5.71 -22.86 -16.29
C LYS A 75 -4.22 -23.04 -16.02
N ASN A 76 -3.52 -23.61 -16.99
CA ASN A 76 -2.07 -23.76 -16.95
C ASN A 76 -1.35 -22.42 -17.18
N LYS A 77 -1.36 -21.57 -16.15
CA LYS A 77 -0.80 -20.21 -16.11
C LYS A 77 -0.07 -19.98 -14.78
N PRO A 78 1.12 -19.36 -14.74
CA PRO A 78 1.84 -19.15 -13.49
C PRO A 78 0.95 -18.50 -12.40
N VAL A 79 1.13 -18.93 -11.15
CA VAL A 79 0.50 -18.34 -9.98
C VAL A 79 1.58 -17.68 -9.14
N VAL A 80 1.57 -16.35 -9.08
CA VAL A 80 2.49 -15.54 -8.29
C VAL A 80 1.87 -15.29 -6.91
N ILE A 81 2.62 -15.59 -5.86
CA ILE A 81 2.17 -15.41 -4.48
C ILE A 81 3.17 -14.52 -3.76
N LEU A 82 2.69 -13.37 -3.29
CA LEU A 82 3.49 -12.47 -2.46
C LEU A 82 3.57 -13.00 -1.03
N THR A 83 4.79 -13.15 -0.53
CA THR A 83 5.06 -13.63 0.83
C THR A 83 5.79 -12.57 1.65
N ARG A 84 5.68 -12.68 2.96
CA ARG A 84 6.37 -11.80 3.92
C ARG A 84 6.42 -12.49 5.27
N ASP A 85 7.45 -12.17 6.05
CA ASP A 85 7.54 -12.54 7.45
C ASP A 85 6.19 -12.25 8.16
N PRO A 86 5.52 -13.28 8.72
CA PRO A 86 4.19 -13.12 9.32
C PRO A 86 4.17 -12.14 10.49
N ILE A 87 5.25 -12.00 11.25
CA ILE A 87 5.35 -11.02 12.34
C ILE A 87 5.47 -9.60 11.76
N SER A 88 6.27 -9.42 10.71
CA SER A 88 6.33 -8.15 9.99
C SER A 88 5.00 -7.78 9.33
N ARG A 89 4.19 -8.76 8.89
CA ARG A 89 2.81 -8.52 8.41
C ARG A 89 1.93 -7.99 9.53
N LEU A 90 1.91 -8.65 10.70
CA LEU A 90 1.15 -8.19 11.87
C LEU A 90 1.55 -6.76 12.26
N LYS A 91 2.86 -6.50 12.43
CA LYS A 91 3.40 -5.16 12.71
C LYS A 91 2.89 -4.13 11.71
N THR A 92 2.97 -4.45 10.42
CA THR A 92 2.55 -3.52 9.36
C THR A 92 1.06 -3.23 9.43
N MET A 93 0.24 -4.23 9.78
CA MET A 93 -1.20 -4.03 9.94
C MET A 93 -1.54 -3.18 11.17
N VAL A 94 -0.89 -3.43 12.31
CA VAL A 94 -1.02 -2.59 13.52
C VAL A 94 -0.69 -1.12 13.21
N ASN A 95 0.38 -0.88 12.45
CA ASN A 95 0.80 0.46 12.04
C ASN A 95 0.04 1.01 10.83
N HIS A 96 -0.85 0.23 10.21
CA HIS A 96 -1.50 0.63 8.96
C HIS A 96 -2.33 1.88 9.24
N GLY A 97 -3.23 1.81 10.22
CA GLY A 97 -4.20 2.87 10.44
C GLY A 97 -5.10 3.07 9.23
N SER A 98 -5.86 4.15 9.26
CA SER A 98 -6.90 4.50 8.29
C SER A 98 -7.19 5.99 8.36
N TYR A 99 -7.81 6.54 7.33
CA TYR A 99 -8.31 7.92 7.40
C TYR A 99 -9.37 8.04 8.52
N LYS A 100 -9.40 9.19 9.18
CA LYS A 100 -10.48 9.57 10.11
C LYS A 100 -11.82 9.47 9.36
N ILE A 101 -12.81 8.77 9.93
CA ILE A 101 -14.07 8.38 9.26
C ILE A 101 -14.79 9.53 8.52
N GLU A 102 -14.71 10.75 9.02
CA GLU A 102 -15.28 11.95 8.38
C GLU A 102 -14.71 12.21 6.97
N GLU A 103 -13.52 11.70 6.66
CA GLU A 103 -12.88 11.75 5.33
C GLU A 103 -13.26 10.58 4.41
N LEU A 104 -13.81 9.48 4.96
CA LEU A 104 -14.11 8.24 4.21
C LEU A 104 -15.50 8.26 3.55
N GLY A 105 -16.42 9.09 4.04
CA GLY A 105 -17.84 9.03 3.66
C GLY A 105 -18.21 9.54 2.26
N LYS A 106 -17.26 10.10 1.48
CA LYS A 106 -17.56 10.77 0.19
C LYS A 106 -16.78 10.29 -1.02
N ASN A 107 -15.85 9.32 -0.88
CA ASN A 107 -14.93 8.92 -1.96
C ASN A 107 -14.14 10.08 -2.59
N GLU A 108 -14.09 11.24 -1.92
CA GLU A 108 -13.48 12.46 -2.41
C GLU A 108 -12.58 13.03 -1.31
N LEU A 109 -11.36 13.40 -1.70
CA LEU A 109 -10.42 14.07 -0.81
C LEU A 109 -10.97 15.45 -0.42
N LYS A 110 -10.93 15.76 0.87
CA LYS A 110 -11.34 17.06 1.41
C LYS A 110 -10.48 18.19 0.80
N ASN A 111 -11.15 19.27 0.43
CA ASN A 111 -10.52 20.54 0.09
C ASN A 111 -10.30 21.38 1.35
N PHE A 112 -9.16 22.05 1.42
CA PHE A 112 -8.74 22.92 2.51
C PHE A 112 -8.53 24.34 2.01
N TYR A 113 -8.66 25.32 2.91
CA TYR A 113 -8.61 26.74 2.57
C TYR A 113 -7.65 27.50 3.50
N ILE A 114 -7.24 28.69 3.08
CA ILE A 114 -6.20 29.48 3.76
C ILE A 114 -6.52 29.83 5.23
N ASN A 115 -7.79 30.01 5.56
CA ASN A 115 -8.26 30.40 6.89
C ASN A 115 -8.52 29.21 7.83
N GLU A 116 -8.32 27.98 7.35
CA GLU A 116 -8.51 26.79 8.18
C GLU A 116 -7.25 26.44 8.97
N ASP A 117 -7.45 25.83 10.14
CA ASP A 117 -6.35 25.37 10.99
C ASP A 117 -5.62 24.17 10.36
N ILE A 118 -4.34 24.36 10.05
CA ILE A 118 -3.49 23.34 9.41
C ILE A 118 -3.31 22.11 10.32
N PHE A 119 -3.22 22.30 11.64
CA PHE A 119 -3.00 21.21 12.58
C PHE A 119 -4.22 20.29 12.66
N GLU A 120 -5.43 20.86 12.68
CA GLU A 120 -6.68 20.12 12.60
C GLU A 120 -6.86 19.46 11.23
N ASN A 121 -6.51 20.16 10.15
CA ASN A 121 -6.57 19.63 8.78
C ASN A 121 -5.64 18.43 8.55
N LEU A 122 -4.53 18.34 9.29
CA LEU A 122 -3.60 17.21 9.25
C LEU A 122 -3.88 16.16 10.35
N ASP A 123 -4.96 16.27 11.14
CA ASP A 123 -5.43 15.22 12.06
C ASP A 123 -6.25 14.14 11.35
N ARG A 124 -5.62 13.45 10.39
CA ARG A 124 -6.30 12.58 9.41
C ARG A 124 -6.26 11.10 9.74
N ILE A 125 -5.53 10.68 10.75
CA ILE A 125 -5.13 9.27 10.93
C ILE A 125 -5.79 8.67 12.17
N ARG A 126 -6.45 7.52 12.01
CA ARG A 126 -7.02 6.73 13.10
C ARG A 126 -6.58 5.27 13.01
N TYR A 127 -6.51 4.60 14.16
CA TYR A 127 -6.01 3.24 14.27
C TYR A 127 -7.08 2.28 14.77
N THR A 128 -6.78 0.99 14.61
CA THR A 128 -7.60 -0.12 15.07
C THR A 128 -7.18 -0.49 16.49
N ASP A 129 -8.13 -0.88 17.35
CA ASP A 129 -7.90 -1.57 18.62
C ASP A 129 -8.45 -3.02 18.54
N LYS A 130 -8.49 -3.74 19.67
CA LYS A 130 -9.01 -5.12 19.72
C LYS A 130 -10.46 -5.30 19.20
N ASN A 131 -11.25 -4.24 19.12
CA ASN A 131 -12.64 -4.25 18.67
C ASN A 131 -12.81 -3.76 17.22
N GLY A 132 -11.72 -3.40 16.53
CA GLY A 132 -11.74 -2.86 15.18
C GLY A 132 -11.36 -1.38 15.12
N HIS A 133 -11.75 -0.71 14.03
CA HIS A 133 -11.43 0.69 13.80
C HIS A 133 -11.93 1.58 14.95
N ASN A 134 -11.04 2.42 15.50
CA ASN A 134 -11.37 3.35 16.58
C ASN A 134 -11.14 4.80 16.13
N ALA A 135 -12.24 5.55 15.98
CA ALA A 135 -12.25 6.93 15.51
C ALA A 135 -11.54 7.93 16.44
N ASN A 136 -11.22 7.54 17.67
CA ASN A 136 -10.52 8.38 18.66
C ASN A 136 -9.06 7.97 18.86
N LEU A 137 -8.65 6.80 18.37
CA LEU A 137 -7.32 6.27 18.58
C LEU A 137 -6.32 6.90 17.60
N LYS A 138 -5.42 7.74 18.12
CA LYS A 138 -4.44 8.50 17.31
C LYS A 138 -3.06 7.82 17.18
N LYS A 139 -2.86 6.66 17.80
CA LYS A 139 -1.60 5.90 17.79
C LYS A 139 -1.88 4.41 17.56
N PRO A 140 -0.94 3.65 16.98
CA PRO A 140 -1.08 2.20 16.89
C PRO A 140 -1.30 1.55 18.26
N ASP A 141 -2.16 0.54 18.32
CA ASP A 141 -2.42 -0.25 19.52
C ASP A 141 -2.14 -1.73 19.23
N LEU A 142 -1.24 -2.34 19.99
CA LEU A 142 -0.91 -3.76 19.88
C LEU A 142 -2.12 -4.67 20.15
N SER A 143 -3.11 -4.22 20.92
CA SER A 143 -4.34 -4.98 21.18
C SER A 143 -5.12 -5.29 19.88
N SER A 144 -4.92 -4.47 18.83
CA SER A 144 -5.49 -4.70 17.51
C SER A 144 -5.07 -6.01 16.87
N ILE A 145 -3.97 -6.65 17.29
CA ILE A 145 -3.57 -7.97 16.77
C ILE A 145 -4.70 -8.99 16.94
N TYR A 146 -5.49 -8.88 18.02
CA TYR A 146 -6.68 -9.71 18.20
C TYR A 146 -7.68 -9.53 17.04
N PHE A 147 -8.07 -8.29 16.74
CA PHE A 147 -8.98 -8.00 15.63
C PHE A 147 -8.37 -8.41 14.28
N ILE A 148 -7.11 -8.03 14.05
CA ILE A 148 -6.37 -8.27 12.82
C ILE A 148 -6.35 -9.75 12.45
N VAL A 149 -6.01 -10.63 13.40
CA VAL A 149 -5.91 -12.09 13.13
C VAL A 149 -7.27 -12.74 12.91
N ASN A 150 -8.34 -12.16 13.46
CA ASN A 150 -9.69 -12.70 13.33
C ASN A 150 -10.42 -12.19 12.09
N GLU A 151 -10.27 -10.90 11.75
CA GLU A 151 -11.17 -10.21 10.83
C GLU A 151 -10.47 -9.58 9.62
N GLU A 152 -9.21 -9.14 9.73
CA GLU A 152 -8.57 -8.35 8.66
C GLU A 152 -7.49 -9.10 7.87
N LEU A 153 -6.60 -9.79 8.55
CA LEU A 153 -5.38 -10.33 7.97
C LEU A 153 -5.47 -11.86 7.79
N SER A 154 -5.55 -12.28 6.54
CA SER A 154 -5.49 -13.69 6.19
C SER A 154 -4.07 -14.21 6.01
N PHE A 155 -3.88 -15.44 6.47
CA PHE A 155 -2.72 -16.28 6.23
C PHE A 155 -3.04 -17.49 5.36
N SER A 156 -4.19 -17.55 4.68
CA SER A 156 -4.64 -18.73 3.91
C SER A 156 -3.81 -19.01 2.65
N TYR A 157 -2.51 -19.25 2.79
CA TYR A 157 -1.58 -19.60 1.72
C TYR A 157 -1.86 -21.01 1.22
N PHE A 158 -1.65 -22.03 2.05
CA PHE A 158 -1.86 -23.42 1.67
C PHE A 158 -3.33 -23.72 1.38
N SER A 159 -4.24 -23.20 2.20
CA SER A 159 -5.69 -23.37 1.98
C SER A 159 -6.12 -22.94 0.57
N ASN A 160 -5.57 -21.83 0.06
CA ASN A 160 -5.90 -21.35 -1.28
C ASN A 160 -5.15 -22.13 -2.37
N ILE A 161 -3.87 -22.44 -2.16
CA ILE A 161 -3.05 -23.21 -3.10
C ILE A 161 -3.62 -24.61 -3.32
N ASN A 162 -4.08 -25.28 -2.26
CA ASN A 162 -4.61 -26.63 -2.33
C ASN A 162 -5.87 -26.74 -3.21
N LEU A 163 -6.57 -25.61 -3.43
CA LEU A 163 -7.69 -25.54 -4.36
C LEU A 163 -7.24 -25.39 -5.81
N ILE A 164 -6.03 -24.92 -6.07
CA ILE A 164 -5.54 -24.70 -7.42
C ILE A 164 -4.89 -25.98 -7.94
N LYS A 165 -5.36 -26.49 -9.08
CA LYS A 165 -4.79 -27.70 -9.70
C LYS A 165 -3.42 -27.45 -10.35
N ASN A 166 -3.14 -26.19 -10.68
CA ASN A 166 -1.90 -25.78 -11.30
C ASN A 166 -0.74 -25.85 -10.31
N LYS A 167 0.41 -26.36 -10.79
CA LYS A 167 1.63 -26.57 -10.00
C LYS A 167 2.72 -25.53 -10.27
N ASN A 168 2.53 -24.63 -11.22
CA ASN A 168 3.47 -23.54 -11.49
C ASN A 168 3.21 -22.37 -10.53
N ILE A 169 3.76 -22.50 -9.32
CA ILE A 169 3.63 -21.53 -8.24
C ILE A 169 4.96 -20.82 -8.04
N LEU A 170 4.93 -19.49 -8.13
CA LEU A 170 6.08 -18.62 -7.94
C LEU A 170 5.89 -17.78 -6.68
N TYR A 171 6.73 -18.01 -5.68
CA TYR A 171 6.75 -17.20 -4.46
C TYR A 171 7.70 -16.02 -4.60
N VAL A 172 7.19 -14.84 -4.28
CA VAL A 172 7.95 -13.58 -4.31
C VAL A 172 7.92 -12.98 -2.90
N ASP A 173 9.06 -13.04 -2.20
CA ASP A 173 9.16 -12.47 -0.87
C ASP A 173 9.24 -10.95 -0.92
N THR A 174 8.62 -10.27 0.04
CA THR A 174 8.61 -8.79 0.10
C THR A 174 10.03 -8.20 0.14
N LYS A 175 11.03 -8.92 0.69
CA LYS A 175 12.43 -8.48 0.66
C LYS A 175 13.00 -8.40 -0.76
N SER A 176 12.56 -9.26 -1.67
CA SER A 176 12.99 -9.25 -3.08
C SER A 176 12.47 -8.04 -3.86
N ILE A 177 11.41 -7.39 -3.38
CA ILE A 177 10.83 -6.18 -3.98
C ILE A 177 11.08 -4.94 -3.12
N SER A 178 12.10 -4.99 -2.26
CA SER A 178 12.61 -3.83 -1.53
C SER A 178 13.33 -2.86 -2.48
N LYS A 179 13.56 -1.62 -2.01
CA LYS A 179 14.20 -0.55 -2.77
C LYS A 179 15.43 -1.01 -3.57
N ASP A 180 16.29 -1.81 -2.96
CA ASP A 180 17.58 -2.16 -3.56
C ASP A 180 17.50 -3.37 -4.51
N ASN A 181 16.40 -4.16 -4.43
CA ASN A 181 16.26 -5.42 -5.17
C ASN A 181 15.14 -5.40 -6.21
N ALA A 182 14.16 -4.49 -6.09
CA ALA A 182 12.93 -4.50 -6.86
C ALA A 182 13.14 -4.49 -8.37
N PHE A 183 14.04 -3.63 -8.87
CA PHE A 183 14.29 -3.52 -10.31
C PHE A 183 14.81 -4.84 -10.91
N ALA A 184 15.83 -5.44 -10.28
CA ALA A 184 16.39 -6.72 -10.72
C ALA A 184 15.36 -7.84 -10.63
N THR A 185 14.60 -7.91 -9.53
CA THR A 185 13.54 -8.91 -9.34
C THR A 185 12.47 -8.79 -10.43
N ILE A 186 11.99 -7.58 -10.73
CA ILE A 186 10.96 -7.38 -11.76
C ILE A 186 11.51 -7.70 -13.16
N LYS A 187 12.77 -7.41 -13.45
CA LYS A 187 13.42 -7.80 -14.71
C LYS A 187 13.49 -9.32 -14.89
N THR A 188 13.78 -10.07 -13.82
CA THR A 188 13.72 -11.54 -13.82
C THR A 188 12.29 -12.04 -14.04
N LEU A 189 11.32 -11.49 -13.30
CA LEU A 189 9.91 -11.86 -13.42
C LEU A 189 9.33 -11.55 -14.80
N ALA A 190 9.77 -10.47 -15.45
CA ALA A 190 9.34 -10.10 -16.80
C ALA A 190 9.65 -11.21 -17.81
N LYS A 191 10.82 -11.84 -17.69
CA LYS A 191 11.24 -12.96 -18.53
C LYS A 191 10.44 -14.22 -18.20
N GLU A 192 10.35 -14.59 -16.92
CA GLU A 192 9.66 -15.82 -16.47
C GLU A 192 8.15 -15.79 -16.76
N LEU A 193 7.52 -14.62 -16.61
CA LEU A 193 6.08 -14.43 -16.77
C LEU A 193 5.71 -13.79 -18.12
N ASN A 194 6.70 -13.60 -19.00
CA ASN A 194 6.57 -13.09 -20.36
C ASN A 194 5.81 -11.75 -20.46
N PHE A 195 6.18 -10.76 -19.64
CA PHE A 195 5.73 -9.37 -19.77
C PHE A 195 6.89 -8.45 -20.15
N LYS A 196 6.59 -7.18 -20.46
CA LYS A 196 7.59 -6.22 -20.89
C LYS A 196 8.62 -5.99 -19.78
N GLU A 197 9.90 -6.07 -20.10
CA GLU A 197 10.95 -5.74 -19.13
C GLU A 197 10.88 -4.25 -18.74
N PRO A 198 11.21 -3.92 -17.48
CA PRO A 198 11.31 -2.52 -17.08
C PRO A 198 12.46 -1.82 -17.82
N ASN A 199 12.27 -0.54 -18.15
CA ASN A 199 13.31 0.26 -18.80
C ASN A 199 14.41 0.61 -17.80
N ASP A 200 15.68 0.48 -18.18
CA ASP A 200 16.82 0.81 -17.31
C ASP A 200 16.83 2.30 -16.90
N ASN A 201 16.32 3.20 -17.76
CA ASN A 201 16.14 4.62 -17.40
C ASN A 201 15.10 4.87 -16.31
N ASP A 202 14.24 3.88 -16.05
CA ASP A 202 13.16 3.95 -15.07
C ASP A 202 13.49 3.26 -13.74
N GLU A 203 14.74 2.83 -13.51
CA GLU A 203 15.16 2.12 -12.30
C GLU A 203 14.74 2.86 -11.01
N TYR A 204 14.83 4.20 -11.02
CA TYR A 204 14.43 5.04 -9.89
C TYR A 204 12.96 4.84 -9.47
N LYS A 205 12.06 4.47 -10.39
CA LYS A 205 10.63 4.18 -10.09
C LYS A 205 10.48 2.94 -9.21
N PHE A 206 11.40 1.99 -9.31
CA PHE A 206 11.40 0.75 -8.54
C PHE A 206 12.03 0.92 -7.14
N LYS A 207 12.67 2.05 -6.89
CA LYS A 207 13.28 2.42 -5.59
C LYS A 207 12.31 3.14 -4.66
N GLN A 208 11.08 3.38 -5.09
CA GLN A 208 10.10 4.19 -4.37
C GLN A 208 9.46 3.46 -3.18
N LYS A 209 9.18 4.20 -2.11
CA LYS A 209 8.46 3.70 -0.93
C LYS A 209 7.02 4.21 -0.96
N PHE A 210 6.11 3.38 -1.49
CA PHE A 210 4.68 3.65 -1.64
C PHE A 210 3.98 3.87 -0.30
N TRP A 211 4.35 3.11 0.73
CA TRP A 211 3.79 3.26 2.06
C TRP A 211 4.80 3.95 2.99
N ASN A 212 4.65 5.25 3.19
CA ASN A 212 5.57 6.05 4.01
C ASN A 212 4.83 6.93 5.03
N GLU A 213 5.59 7.72 5.79
CA GLU A 213 5.09 8.59 6.86
C GLU A 213 4.10 9.66 6.40
N LEU A 214 4.08 9.99 5.10
CA LEU A 214 3.22 11.01 4.50
C LEU A 214 1.93 10.44 3.88
N TYR A 215 1.78 9.12 3.78
CA TYR A 215 0.69 8.49 3.00
C TYR A 215 -0.73 8.96 3.38
N TYR A 216 -1.02 9.15 4.67
CA TYR A 216 -2.33 9.65 5.11
C TYR A 216 -2.38 11.17 5.26
N LEU A 217 -1.24 11.84 5.21
CA LEU A 217 -1.14 13.29 5.30
C LEU A 217 -1.32 13.93 3.92
N LEU A 218 -0.92 13.21 2.87
CA LEU A 218 -0.98 13.60 1.47
C LEU A 218 -1.86 12.62 0.64
N PRO A 219 -2.44 13.06 -0.49
CA PRO A 219 -2.35 14.42 -1.02
C PRO A 219 -3.16 15.42 -0.18
N TYR A 220 -2.75 16.68 -0.24
CA TYR A 220 -3.40 17.81 0.42
C TYR A 220 -3.93 18.76 -0.65
N ARG A 221 -5.26 18.86 -0.77
CA ARG A 221 -5.94 19.71 -1.77
C ARG A 221 -6.24 21.06 -1.15
N PHE A 222 -5.54 22.08 -1.60
CA PHE A 222 -5.67 23.44 -1.11
C PHE A 222 -6.33 24.31 -2.18
N ILE A 223 -7.44 24.94 -1.84
CA ILE A 223 -8.19 25.83 -2.72
C ILE A 223 -7.86 27.28 -2.37
N VAL A 224 -7.40 28.02 -3.37
CA VAL A 224 -7.17 29.46 -3.33
C VAL A 224 -8.07 30.14 -4.37
N ASN A 225 -8.42 31.41 -4.17
CA ASN A 225 -9.13 32.33 -5.09
C ASN A 225 -9.79 31.72 -6.35
N ASN A 226 -11.10 31.94 -6.54
CA ASN A 226 -11.84 31.47 -7.73
C ASN A 226 -11.67 29.96 -7.98
N ASP A 227 -11.62 29.16 -6.91
CA ASP A 227 -11.51 27.70 -6.94
C ASP A 227 -10.25 27.14 -7.62
N ILE A 228 -9.15 27.90 -7.60
CA ILE A 228 -7.85 27.42 -8.05
C ILE A 228 -7.32 26.37 -7.08
N LEU A 229 -7.06 25.16 -7.61
CA LEU A 229 -6.53 24.04 -6.84
C LEU A 229 -5.00 24.00 -6.85
N ILE A 230 -4.40 23.99 -5.66
CA ILE A 230 -3.01 23.62 -5.40
C ILE A 230 -3.02 22.26 -4.70
N ILE A 231 -2.21 21.31 -5.17
CA ILE A 231 -2.13 19.96 -4.60
C ILE A 231 -0.71 19.68 -4.10
N VAL A 232 -0.59 19.44 -2.79
CA VAL A 232 0.64 18.88 -2.22
C VAL A 232 0.61 17.37 -2.32
N SER A 233 1.68 16.76 -2.81
CA SER A 233 1.84 15.30 -2.89
C SER A 233 3.27 14.89 -2.59
N ASP A 234 3.56 13.59 -2.58
CA ASP A 234 4.94 13.11 -2.59
C ASP A 234 5.68 13.57 -3.87
N GLU A 235 7.01 13.59 -3.81
CA GLU A 235 7.88 14.02 -4.93
C GLU A 235 7.55 13.28 -6.23
N ASN A 236 7.24 11.99 -6.15
CA ASN A 236 6.94 11.14 -7.31
C ASN A 236 5.44 11.11 -7.65
N LYS A 237 4.62 11.88 -6.94
CA LYS A 237 3.16 12.00 -7.13
C LYS A 237 2.41 10.67 -7.04
N VAL A 238 2.99 9.67 -6.39
CA VAL A 238 2.40 8.34 -6.20
C VAL A 238 1.04 8.43 -5.50
N PHE A 239 0.90 9.34 -4.54
CA PHE A 239 -0.34 9.49 -3.79
C PHE A 239 -1.48 10.08 -4.63
N LEU A 240 -1.17 10.74 -5.76
CA LEU A 240 -2.18 11.30 -6.65
C LEU A 240 -2.85 10.26 -7.54
N ASP A 241 -2.27 9.07 -7.73
CA ASP A 241 -2.89 8.00 -8.53
C ASP A 241 -4.27 7.57 -7.97
N ASN A 242 -4.54 7.86 -6.69
CA ASN A 242 -5.81 7.61 -6.00
C ASN A 242 -6.79 8.79 -6.04
N ASP A 243 -6.38 9.96 -6.52
CA ASP A 243 -7.25 11.13 -6.70
C ASP A 243 -7.87 11.10 -8.11
N LYS A 244 -9.21 11.10 -8.19
CA LYS A 244 -9.93 11.11 -9.47
C LYS A 244 -9.63 12.37 -10.28
N TYR A 245 -9.49 13.52 -9.61
CA TYR A 245 -9.22 14.80 -10.26
C TYR A 245 -7.83 14.83 -10.89
N TYR A 246 -6.84 14.18 -10.25
CA TYR A 246 -5.49 14.12 -10.78
C TYR A 246 -5.43 13.55 -12.19
N LYS A 247 -6.23 12.53 -12.51
CA LYS A 247 -6.24 11.93 -13.85
C LYS A 247 -6.62 12.92 -14.96
N GLU A 248 -7.43 13.92 -14.63
CA GLU A 248 -7.92 14.93 -15.56
C GLU A 248 -6.90 16.05 -15.78
N ILE A 249 -6.09 16.37 -14.77
CA ILE A 249 -5.17 17.52 -14.79
C ILE A 249 -3.67 17.17 -14.80
N LYS A 250 -3.31 15.89 -14.65
CA LYS A 250 -1.92 15.44 -14.43
C LYS A 250 -0.92 15.96 -15.46
N ASP A 251 -1.34 16.17 -16.70
CA ASP A 251 -0.47 16.56 -17.81
C ASP A 251 -0.23 18.08 -17.84
N ASP A 252 -1.00 18.88 -17.07
CA ASP A 252 -0.86 20.34 -16.96
C ASP A 252 -0.26 20.80 -15.60
N LEU A 253 0.09 19.85 -14.72
CA LEU A 253 0.61 20.16 -13.39
C LEU A 253 2.09 20.55 -13.41
N ILE A 254 2.39 21.75 -12.89
CA ILE A 254 3.76 22.22 -12.62
C ILE A 254 4.03 22.26 -11.12
N ASP A 255 5.27 21.97 -10.70
CA ASP A 255 5.71 22.07 -9.31
C ASP A 255 6.21 23.49 -9.00
N ILE A 256 5.48 24.21 -8.14
CA ILE A 256 5.78 25.57 -7.72
C ILE A 256 6.39 25.64 -6.31
N LYS A 257 6.84 24.51 -5.72
CA LYS A 257 7.37 24.51 -4.35
C LYS A 257 8.49 25.52 -4.11
N LYS A 258 9.37 25.74 -5.11
CA LYS A 258 10.46 26.73 -5.03
C LYS A 258 9.97 28.16 -4.87
N GLU A 259 8.76 28.46 -5.32
CA GLU A 259 8.15 29.78 -5.19
C GLU A 259 7.51 30.00 -3.82
N LEU A 260 7.13 28.92 -3.13
CA LEU A 260 6.27 28.96 -1.94
C LEU A 260 6.98 28.54 -0.65
N VAL A 261 8.01 27.70 -0.71
CA VAL A 261 8.67 27.14 0.49
C VAL A 261 10.20 27.20 0.41
N ASN A 262 10.82 27.37 1.57
CA ASN A 262 12.26 27.40 1.75
C ASN A 262 12.90 26.04 1.47
N THR A 263 13.95 26.04 0.66
CA THR A 263 14.71 24.84 0.26
C THR A 263 15.43 24.15 1.42
N LYS A 264 15.49 24.77 2.60
CA LYS A 264 16.09 24.18 3.82
C LYS A 264 15.15 23.23 4.59
N SER A 265 13.87 23.13 4.22
CA SER A 265 12.95 22.19 4.88
C SER A 265 13.36 20.74 4.65
N LYS A 266 13.32 19.89 5.69
CA LYS A 266 13.68 18.46 5.57
C LYS A 266 12.76 17.67 4.65
N LEU A 267 11.55 18.17 4.43
CA LEU A 267 10.57 17.55 3.54
C LEU A 267 10.65 18.09 2.11
N PHE A 268 11.49 19.10 1.82
CA PHE A 268 11.52 19.79 0.53
C PHE A 268 11.71 18.83 -0.65
N ASP A 269 12.64 17.87 -0.53
CA ASP A 269 12.93 16.86 -1.57
C ASP A 269 11.98 15.65 -1.53
N LYS A 270 11.03 15.63 -0.59
CA LYS A 270 10.06 14.54 -0.42
C LYS A 270 8.67 14.88 -0.96
N ILE A 271 8.42 16.14 -1.29
CA ILE A 271 7.10 16.62 -1.68
C ILE A 271 7.14 17.49 -2.94
N SER A 272 6.01 17.53 -3.63
CA SER A 272 5.75 18.48 -4.70
C SER A 272 4.55 19.36 -4.34
N ILE A 273 4.57 20.65 -4.72
CA ILE A 273 3.44 21.57 -4.57
C ILE A 273 2.97 21.94 -5.96
N ASN A 274 1.86 21.37 -6.39
CA ASN A 274 1.47 21.36 -7.80
C ASN A 274 0.28 22.25 -8.08
N ILE A 275 0.30 22.92 -9.22
CA ILE A 275 -0.80 23.72 -9.74
C ILE A 275 -0.91 23.50 -11.26
N GLU A 276 -2.11 23.61 -11.82
CA GLU A 276 -2.27 23.67 -13.28
C GLU A 276 -1.56 24.91 -13.85
N ASN A 277 -0.80 24.74 -14.94
CA ASN A 277 -0.02 25.81 -15.55
C ASN A 277 -0.89 27.02 -15.95
N LYS A 278 -2.12 26.76 -16.41
CA LYS A 278 -3.09 27.83 -16.72
C LYS A 278 -3.43 28.67 -15.48
N ASN A 279 -3.59 28.04 -14.31
CA ASN A 279 -3.94 28.72 -13.06
C ASN A 279 -2.73 29.45 -12.48
N TRP A 280 -1.52 28.88 -12.61
CA TRP A 280 -0.30 29.58 -12.22
C TRP A 280 -0.12 30.90 -12.97
N THR A 281 -0.41 30.90 -14.28
CA THR A 281 -0.34 32.11 -15.11
C THR A 281 -1.27 33.22 -14.62
N ILE A 282 -2.37 32.88 -13.94
CA ILE A 282 -3.32 33.84 -13.36
C ILE A 282 -2.77 34.46 -12.07
N ILE A 283 -2.14 33.66 -11.20
CA ILE A 283 -1.82 34.08 -9.83
C ILE A 283 -0.36 34.50 -9.61
N LYS A 284 0.58 34.10 -10.47
CA LYS A 284 2.03 34.30 -10.26
C LYS A 284 2.46 35.75 -10.07
N ASP A 285 1.73 36.69 -10.67
CA ASP A 285 2.04 38.12 -10.65
C ASP A 285 1.30 38.88 -9.53
N ASP A 286 0.37 38.21 -8.83
CA ASP A 286 -0.29 38.74 -7.63
C ASP A 286 0.63 38.60 -6.41
N LYS A 287 1.45 39.62 -6.17
CA LYS A 287 2.43 39.62 -5.08
C LYS A 287 1.83 39.45 -3.69
N ALA A 288 0.62 39.97 -3.46
CA ALA A 288 -0.04 39.84 -2.16
C ALA A 288 -0.42 38.38 -1.92
N LEU A 289 -1.11 37.78 -2.89
CA LEU A 289 -1.49 36.39 -2.84
C LEU A 289 -0.30 35.44 -2.71
N ILE A 290 0.76 35.66 -3.50
CA ILE A 290 1.97 34.83 -3.42
C ILE A 290 2.64 34.93 -2.04
N ASN A 291 2.63 36.09 -1.40
CA ASN A 291 3.16 36.22 -0.05
C ASN A 291 2.28 35.50 0.99
N ASP A 292 0.96 35.58 0.86
CA ASP A 292 0.03 34.83 1.73
C ASP A 292 0.23 33.32 1.57
N LEU A 293 0.38 32.84 0.33
CA LEU A 293 0.68 31.43 0.04
C LEU A 293 2.04 31.00 0.61
N ARG A 294 3.07 31.85 0.52
CA ARG A 294 4.38 31.56 1.15
C ARG A 294 4.25 31.40 2.65
N GLU A 295 3.58 32.34 3.33
CA GLU A 295 3.40 32.26 4.77
C GLU A 295 2.60 31.00 5.17
N TYR A 296 1.55 30.70 4.41
CA TYR A 296 0.74 29.49 4.64
C TYR A 296 1.58 28.22 4.46
N PHE A 297 2.29 28.08 3.33
CA PHE A 297 3.01 26.84 3.03
C PHE A 297 4.26 26.65 3.90
N GLU A 298 4.91 27.72 4.36
CA GLU A 298 5.97 27.61 5.38
C GLU A 298 5.42 27.01 6.69
N LYS A 299 4.28 27.51 7.18
CA LYS A 299 3.60 26.94 8.37
C LYS A 299 3.15 25.51 8.12
N PHE A 300 2.62 25.23 6.93
CA PHE A 300 2.22 23.90 6.51
C PHE A 300 3.38 22.90 6.57
N MET A 301 4.54 23.25 6.04
CA MET A 301 5.72 22.38 6.03
C MET A 301 6.18 22.02 7.45
N ILE A 302 6.16 22.98 8.37
CA ILE A 302 6.52 22.76 9.77
C ILE A 302 5.55 21.77 10.43
N ILE A 303 4.25 21.95 10.23
CA ILE A 303 3.23 21.10 10.84
C ILE A 303 3.23 19.70 10.19
N LEU A 304 3.42 19.62 8.87
CA LEU A 304 3.54 18.35 8.15
C LEU A 304 4.73 17.54 8.66
N GLU A 305 5.91 18.16 8.82
CA GLU A 305 7.10 17.50 9.38
C GLU A 305 6.82 17.00 10.80
N LYS A 306 6.18 17.82 11.65
CA LYS A 306 5.78 17.41 12.99
C LYS A 306 4.88 16.18 12.98
N LYS A 307 3.80 16.18 12.19
CA LYS A 307 2.85 15.05 12.10
C LYS A 307 3.50 13.79 11.53
N ALA A 308 4.38 13.93 10.54
CA ALA A 308 5.13 12.82 9.97
C ALA A 308 6.08 12.18 11.00
N ASN A 309 6.80 13.00 11.77
CA ASN A 309 7.68 12.53 12.84
C ASN A 309 6.89 11.89 13.98
N GLU A 310 5.79 12.50 14.44
CA GLU A 310 4.90 11.92 15.44
C GLU A 310 4.40 10.52 14.99
N ARG A 311 4.04 10.36 13.72
CA ARG A 311 3.65 9.05 13.18
C ARG A 311 4.79 8.04 13.27
N LEU A 312 6.01 8.41 12.87
CA LEU A 312 7.19 7.54 12.91
C LEU A 312 7.57 7.13 14.33
N GLU A 313 7.57 8.06 15.27
CA GLU A 313 7.93 7.84 16.67
C GLU A 313 6.98 6.87 17.39
N ASN A 314 5.69 6.86 16.99
CA ASN A 314 4.69 5.98 17.57
C ASN A 314 4.55 4.63 16.84
N MET A 315 5.34 4.35 15.80
CA MET A 315 5.25 3.07 15.08
C MET A 315 5.73 1.90 15.95
N VAL A 316 4.89 0.87 16.01
CA VAL A 316 5.22 -0.43 16.59
C VAL A 316 6.32 -1.12 15.78
N LYS A 317 7.25 -1.78 16.47
CA LYS A 317 8.29 -2.60 15.88
C LYS A 317 7.94 -4.08 15.96
N GLU A 318 8.64 -4.91 15.19
CA GLU A 318 8.44 -6.36 15.23
C GLU A 318 8.73 -6.94 16.62
N GLU A 319 9.69 -6.38 17.35
CA GLU A 319 10.02 -6.77 18.73
C GLU A 319 8.83 -6.52 19.69
N ASP A 320 8.09 -5.43 19.50
CA ASP A 320 6.92 -5.12 20.30
C ASP A 320 5.78 -6.14 20.05
N VAL A 321 5.59 -6.53 18.78
CA VAL A 321 4.65 -7.61 18.41
C VAL A 321 5.06 -8.93 19.04
N LEU A 322 6.34 -9.28 18.99
CA LEU A 322 6.90 -10.49 19.59
C LEU A 322 6.66 -10.53 21.11
N ASN A 323 6.97 -9.44 21.82
CA ASN A 323 6.74 -9.33 23.26
C ASN A 323 5.26 -9.45 23.59
N TYR A 324 4.40 -8.75 22.84
CA TYR A 324 2.95 -8.83 23.02
C TYR A 324 2.42 -10.26 22.87
N LEU A 325 2.85 -11.00 21.84
CA LEU A 325 2.43 -12.39 21.62
C LEU A 325 2.97 -13.36 22.68
N LYS A 326 4.14 -13.07 23.26
CA LYS A 326 4.71 -13.85 24.37
C LYS A 326 3.91 -13.67 25.66
N GLU A 327 3.43 -12.46 25.92
CA GLU A 327 2.56 -12.15 27.06
C GLU A 327 1.13 -12.67 26.88
N HIS A 328 0.62 -12.70 25.64
CA HIS A 328 -0.71 -13.16 25.27
C HIS A 328 -0.65 -14.54 24.62
N GLN A 329 -0.25 -15.55 25.41
CA GLN A 329 0.12 -16.89 24.93
C GLN A 329 -1.00 -17.62 24.17
N ASP A 330 -2.27 -17.38 24.51
CA ASP A 330 -3.44 -17.93 23.82
C ASP A 330 -3.51 -17.43 22.37
N LEU A 331 -3.35 -16.12 22.17
CA LEU A 331 -3.27 -15.51 20.85
C LEU A 331 -2.01 -15.98 20.10
N GLY A 332 -0.87 -16.04 20.79
CA GLY A 332 0.38 -16.59 20.24
C GLY A 332 0.21 -18.03 19.73
N LYS A 333 -0.37 -18.93 20.53
CA LYS A 333 -0.65 -20.32 20.15
C LYS A 333 -1.60 -20.41 18.97
N LYS A 334 -2.65 -19.57 18.93
CA LYS A 334 -3.58 -19.50 17.80
C LYS A 334 -2.85 -19.14 16.49
N ILE A 335 -2.05 -18.07 16.51
CA ILE A 335 -1.28 -17.64 15.33
C ILE A 335 -0.31 -18.74 14.90
N LYS A 336 0.39 -19.38 15.84
CA LYS A 336 1.29 -20.51 15.55
C LYS A 336 0.54 -21.63 14.81
N ASN A 337 -0.61 -22.06 15.31
CA ASN A 337 -1.40 -23.13 14.70
C ASN A 337 -1.83 -22.78 13.27
N ILE A 338 -2.24 -21.53 13.03
CA ILE A 338 -2.57 -21.05 11.68
C ILE A 338 -1.33 -21.13 10.78
N LEU A 339 -0.19 -20.60 11.22
CA LEU A 339 1.03 -20.54 10.41
C LEU A 339 1.66 -21.93 10.16
N ASP A 340 1.56 -22.85 11.12
CA ASP A 340 2.07 -24.21 10.95
C ASP A 340 1.33 -24.94 9.81
N TYR A 341 0.02 -24.77 9.72
CA TYR A 341 -0.77 -25.31 8.62
C TYR A 341 -0.54 -24.53 7.33
N GLU A 342 -0.65 -23.21 7.36
CA GLU A 342 -0.72 -22.43 6.12
C GLU A 342 0.63 -22.28 5.41
N LEU A 343 1.75 -22.36 6.13
CA LEU A 343 3.08 -22.22 5.53
C LEU A 343 3.66 -23.54 5.00
N GLN A 344 2.95 -24.67 5.12
CA GLN A 344 3.50 -26.00 4.82
C GLN A 344 4.07 -26.12 3.39
N HIS A 345 3.34 -25.62 2.38
CA HIS A 345 3.80 -25.69 0.99
C HIS A 345 4.99 -24.75 0.71
N ILE A 346 5.05 -23.59 1.38
CA ILE A 346 6.19 -22.67 1.27
C ILE A 346 7.44 -23.31 1.91
N LYS A 347 7.29 -23.94 3.08
CA LYS A 347 8.38 -24.67 3.74
C LYS A 347 8.95 -25.78 2.86
N GLU A 348 8.09 -26.51 2.16
CA GLU A 348 8.49 -27.61 1.27
C GLU A 348 9.20 -27.10 -0.01
N HIS A 349 8.65 -26.08 -0.66
CA HIS A 349 9.11 -25.67 -2.01
C HIS A 349 10.09 -24.50 -2.02
N ARG A 350 10.04 -23.64 -0.99
CA ARG A 350 10.87 -22.42 -0.84
C ARG A 350 11.33 -22.24 0.61
N PRO A 351 12.06 -23.22 1.18
CA PRO A 351 12.59 -23.10 2.54
C PRO A 351 13.54 -21.91 2.68
N ASP A 352 14.18 -21.47 1.59
CA ASP A 352 15.01 -20.26 1.55
C ASP A 352 14.23 -19.00 1.99
N ILE A 353 12.96 -18.86 1.56
CA ILE A 353 12.10 -17.75 1.97
C ILE A 353 11.84 -17.82 3.48
N ILE A 354 11.43 -18.99 3.99
CA ILE A 354 11.13 -19.18 5.42
C ILE A 354 12.37 -18.93 6.29
N ASN A 355 13.53 -19.42 5.86
CA ASN A 355 14.79 -19.23 6.56
C ASN A 355 15.23 -17.76 6.63
N SER A 356 14.79 -16.94 5.66
CA SER A 356 15.04 -15.50 5.63
C SER A 356 14.17 -14.70 6.60
N TRP A 357 13.10 -15.29 7.16
CA TRP A 357 12.16 -14.62 8.07
C TRP A 357 12.68 -14.64 9.51
N GLU A 358 13.42 -13.60 9.87
CA GLU A 358 14.06 -13.47 11.18
C GLU A 358 13.05 -13.46 12.33
N TYR A 359 11.97 -12.68 12.21
CA TYR A 359 11.02 -12.49 13.29
C TYR A 359 10.10 -13.68 13.46
N TYR A 360 9.74 -14.36 12.36
CA TYR A 360 9.05 -15.64 12.45
C TYR A 360 9.89 -16.70 13.19
N LYS A 361 11.21 -16.77 12.96
CA LYS A 361 12.08 -17.69 13.70
C LYS A 361 12.10 -17.38 15.20
N LYS A 362 12.25 -16.10 15.58
CA LYS A 362 12.17 -15.66 16.99
C LYS A 362 10.82 -16.00 17.62
N PHE A 363 9.72 -15.81 16.88
CA PHE A 363 8.38 -16.20 17.34
C PHE A 363 8.27 -17.70 17.62
N LEU A 364 8.86 -18.55 16.78
CA LEU A 364 8.85 -20.00 16.99
C LEU A 364 9.65 -20.44 18.22
N GLU A 365 10.66 -19.67 18.64
CA GLU A 365 11.45 -19.97 19.85
C GLU A 365 10.62 -19.89 21.13
N PHE A 366 9.50 -19.15 21.15
CA PHE A 366 8.60 -19.09 22.31
C PHE A 366 7.96 -20.43 22.66
N PHE A 367 7.96 -21.36 21.70
CA PHE A 367 7.29 -22.66 21.78
C PHE A 367 8.28 -23.81 21.70
N LYS A 368 9.58 -23.53 21.73
CA LYS A 368 10.62 -24.52 21.93
C LYS A 368 10.83 -24.64 23.44
N GLU A 369 10.71 -25.85 23.95
CA GLU A 369 10.96 -26.17 25.37
C GLU A 369 12.41 -25.90 25.79
#